data_AF-A0A964P1E7-F1
#
_entry.id   AF-A0A964P1E7-F1
#
_cell.length_a   1.000
_cell.length_b   1.000
_cell.length_c   1.000
_cell.angle_alpha   90.00
_cell.angle_beta   90.00
_cell.angle_gamma   90.00
#
_symmetry.space_group_name_H-M   'P 1'
#
loop_
_entity.id
_entity.type
_entity.pdbx_description
1 polymer ?
#
loop_
_entity_poly.entity_id
_entity_poly.type
_entity_poly.pdbx_seq_one_letter_code
_entity_poly.pdbx_strand_id
1 'polypeptide(L)'
;MLVGPAPRRPLCINSRRLRDTRVPLCRYKRGCNQVCAYCIVPRVRGRERSLHPDALAAQLRRLADEGYQEVVFTGTQLGTYGFDLPGTSLAGLIRRLLDETYVPRLRVSSLQPQEVSDDLLALWEDPRLCPHFHMPLQSGSSDVLRAMRRRYSPRRYVQAAETIRQRVARAAITTDIDGSL
;
A
#
# COMPACT_ATOMS: atom_id res chain seq x y z
N MET A 1 -29.80 8.81 53.11
CA MET A 1 -29.76 7.56 52.30
C MET A 1 -28.85 7.81 51.11
N LEU A 2 -27.65 7.24 51.11
CA LEU A 2 -26.68 7.39 50.02
C LEU A 2 -27.03 6.38 48.91
N VAL A 3 -27.35 6.88 47.73
CA VAL A 3 -27.58 6.05 46.54
C VAL A 3 -26.21 5.60 46.02
N GLY A 4 -25.90 4.31 46.19
CA GLY A 4 -24.66 3.72 45.68
C GLY A 4 -24.62 3.70 44.14
N PRO A 5 -23.42 3.73 43.53
CA PRO A 5 -23.29 3.72 42.08
C PRO A 5 -23.77 2.39 41.48
N ALA A 6 -24.56 2.47 40.41
CA ALA A 6 -25.07 1.30 39.69
C ALA A 6 -23.92 0.43 39.16
N PRO A 7 -24.06 -0.92 39.18
CA PRO A 7 -23.02 -1.82 38.69
C PRO A 7 -22.80 -1.61 37.19
N ARG A 8 -21.55 -1.32 36.79
CA ARG A 8 -21.16 -1.23 35.39
C ARG A 8 -21.24 -2.61 34.75
N ARG A 9 -22.25 -2.84 33.91
CA ARG A 9 -22.29 -4.03 33.03
C ARG A 9 -21.01 -4.06 32.18
N PRO A 10 -20.32 -5.20 32.08
CA PRO A 10 -19.20 -5.32 31.14
C PRO A 10 -19.75 -5.09 29.73
N LEU A 11 -19.16 -4.13 29.01
CA LEU A 11 -19.39 -3.98 27.58
C LEU A 11 -18.89 -5.26 26.90
N CYS A 12 -19.80 -6.19 26.58
CA CYS A 12 -19.51 -7.26 25.63
C CYS A 12 -19.33 -6.62 24.26
N ILE A 13 -18.10 -6.19 23.95
CA ILE A 13 -17.76 -5.67 22.63
C ILE A 13 -17.75 -6.86 21.69
N ASN A 14 -18.82 -7.01 20.91
CA ASN A 14 -18.96 -8.09 19.94
C ASN A 14 -17.85 -7.94 18.88
N SER A 15 -16.82 -8.79 18.96
CA SER A 15 -15.62 -8.73 18.11
C SER A 15 -15.91 -8.87 16.62
N ARG A 16 -17.12 -9.34 16.24
CA ARG A 16 -17.59 -9.36 14.85
C ARG A 16 -17.91 -7.94 14.32
N ARG A 17 -18.50 -7.04 15.12
CA ARG A 17 -18.80 -5.66 14.68
C ARG A 17 -17.55 -4.78 14.55
N LEU A 18 -16.51 -5.05 15.34
CA LEU A 18 -15.24 -4.33 15.22
C LEU A 18 -14.45 -4.68 13.96
N ARG A 19 -14.69 -5.86 13.36
CA ARG A 19 -14.05 -6.28 12.09
C ARG A 19 -14.62 -5.53 10.89
N ASP A 20 -15.90 -5.17 10.96
CA ASP A 20 -16.64 -4.47 9.90
C ASP A 20 -16.13 -3.03 9.66
N THR A 21 -15.41 -2.44 10.63
CA THR A 21 -14.90 -1.05 10.55
C THR A 21 -13.39 -0.95 10.34
N ARG A 22 -12.66 -2.07 10.39
CA ARG A 22 -11.19 -2.07 10.31
C ARG A 22 -10.74 -2.73 9.03
N VAL A 23 -10.00 -1.97 8.22
CA VAL A 23 -9.33 -2.51 7.03
C VAL A 23 -7.93 -3.00 7.44
N PRO A 24 -7.66 -4.31 7.49
CA PRO A 24 -6.36 -4.85 7.87
C PRO A 24 -5.27 -4.47 6.86
N LEU A 25 -4.06 -4.31 7.38
CA LEU A 25 -2.86 -4.07 6.58
C LEU A 25 -2.10 -5.38 6.37
N CYS A 26 -1.93 -5.79 5.11
CA CYS A 26 -1.00 -6.84 4.74
C CYS A 26 0.34 -6.21 4.36
N ARG A 27 1.35 -6.39 5.21
CA ARG A 27 2.69 -5.81 4.98
C ARG A 27 3.50 -6.77 4.12
N TYR A 28 4.01 -6.33 2.97
CA TYR A 28 4.82 -7.18 2.08
C TYR A 28 6.34 -6.99 2.24
N LYS A 29 6.75 -5.91 2.91
CA LYS A 29 8.16 -5.67 3.19
C LYS A 29 8.39 -4.75 4.39
N ARG A 30 9.65 -4.69 4.83
CA ARG A 30 10.14 -3.74 5.84
C ARG A 30 11.44 -3.07 5.38
N GLY A 31 11.81 -1.97 6.04
CA GLY A 31 13.01 -1.21 5.70
C GLY A 31 12.87 -0.38 4.43
N CYS A 32 13.92 0.36 4.07
CA CYS A 32 14.03 1.11 2.83
C CYS A 32 15.49 1.43 2.52
N ASN A 33 15.93 1.14 1.30
CA ASN A 33 17.29 1.47 0.84
C ASN A 33 17.38 2.85 0.18
N GLN A 34 16.25 3.52 -0.06
CA GLN A 34 16.23 4.87 -0.62
C GLN A 34 16.49 5.92 0.46
N VAL A 35 17.58 6.67 0.30
CA VAL A 35 17.98 7.74 1.24
C VAL A 35 17.39 9.07 0.78
N CYS A 36 16.16 9.36 1.19
CA CYS A 36 15.57 10.70 1.03
C CYS A 36 16.17 11.67 2.06
N ALA A 37 16.25 12.96 1.73
CA ALA A 37 16.85 13.96 2.62
C ALA A 37 16.11 14.13 3.97
N TYR A 38 14.82 13.82 4.01
CA TYR A 38 13.93 14.03 5.16
C TYR A 38 13.49 12.73 5.85
N CYS A 39 13.72 11.58 5.23
CA CYS A 39 13.12 10.32 5.67
C CYS A 39 13.97 9.61 6.72
N ILE A 40 13.40 9.40 7.92
CA ILE A 40 14.06 8.68 9.01
C ILE A 40 14.07 7.15 8.81
N VAL A 41 13.23 6.63 7.92
CA VAL A 41 12.97 5.18 7.79
C VAL A 41 14.22 4.33 7.57
N PRO A 42 15.17 4.69 6.69
CA PRO A 42 16.41 3.92 6.51
C PRO A 42 17.20 3.75 7.81
N ARG A 43 17.15 4.75 8.70
CA ARG A 43 17.85 4.72 10.00
C ARG A 43 17.16 3.84 11.03
N VAL A 44 15.83 3.91 11.14
CA VAL A 44 15.08 3.24 12.22
C VAL A 44 14.52 1.86 11.85
N ARG A 45 14.35 1.57 10.55
CA ARG A 45 13.82 0.27 10.09
C ARG A 45 14.87 -0.60 9.39
N GLY A 46 16.08 -0.09 9.19
CA GLY A 46 17.18 -0.79 8.55
C GLY A 46 16.98 -1.00 7.03
N ARG A 47 17.80 -1.90 6.48
CA ARG A 47 17.79 -2.25 5.07
C ARG A 47 16.47 -2.90 4.65
N GLU A 48 16.16 -2.76 3.38
CA GLU A 48 15.00 -3.40 2.78
C GLU A 48 15.04 -4.92 2.90
N ARG A 49 13.91 -5.51 3.27
CA ARG A 49 13.70 -6.95 3.29
C ARG A 49 12.27 -7.28 2.84
N SER A 50 12.16 -8.07 1.79
CA SER A 50 10.89 -8.56 1.26
C SER A 50 10.40 -9.75 2.08
N LEU A 51 9.08 -9.88 2.20
CA LEU A 51 8.45 -11.10 2.70
C LEU A 51 8.23 -12.07 1.54
N HIS A 52 8.39 -13.36 1.82
CA HIS A 52 8.20 -14.41 0.83
C HIS A 52 6.74 -14.43 0.33
N PRO A 53 6.48 -14.61 -0.98
CA PRO A 53 5.12 -14.60 -1.51
C PRO A 53 4.19 -15.59 -0.80
N ASP A 54 4.67 -16.78 -0.45
CA ASP A 54 3.86 -17.81 0.25
C ASP A 54 3.33 -17.30 1.60
N ALA A 55 4.16 -16.57 2.34
CA ALA A 55 3.77 -16.01 3.64
C ALA A 55 2.71 -14.90 3.46
N LEU A 56 2.80 -14.14 2.36
CA LEU A 56 1.82 -13.11 2.03
C LEU A 56 0.49 -13.71 1.58
N ALA A 57 0.53 -14.77 0.76
CA ALA A 57 -0.66 -15.52 0.36
C ALA A 57 -1.35 -16.15 1.58
N ALA A 58 -0.59 -16.78 2.48
CA ALA A 58 -1.11 -17.33 3.73
C ALA A 58 -1.74 -16.24 4.62
N GLN A 59 -1.11 -15.06 4.71
CA GLN A 59 -1.67 -13.94 5.46
C GLN A 59 -2.98 -13.43 4.86
N LEU A 60 -3.07 -13.29 3.54
CA LEU A 60 -4.29 -12.86 2.86
C LEU A 60 -5.42 -13.87 3.00
N ARG A 61 -5.15 -15.18 2.83
CA ARG A 61 -6.14 -16.24 3.05
C ARG A 61 -6.70 -16.19 4.47
N ARG A 62 -5.83 -16.11 5.47
CA ARG A 62 -6.25 -15.97 6.87
C ARG A 62 -7.14 -14.75 7.10
N LEU A 63 -6.83 -13.59 6.50
CA LEU A 63 -7.68 -12.40 6.62
C LEU A 63 -9.04 -12.59 5.92
N ALA A 64 -9.07 -13.27 4.78
CA ALA A 64 -10.31 -13.61 4.11
C ALA A 64 -11.16 -14.58 4.96
N ASP A 65 -10.54 -15.60 5.57
CA ASP A 65 -11.20 -16.58 6.46
C ASP A 65 -11.75 -15.93 7.74
N GLU A 66 -11.09 -14.87 8.21
CA GLU A 66 -11.55 -14.06 9.33
C GLU A 66 -12.75 -13.14 8.98
N GLY A 67 -13.13 -13.09 7.70
CA GLY A 67 -14.30 -12.38 7.18
C GLY A 67 -14.04 -10.96 6.68
N TYR A 68 -12.78 -10.52 6.57
CA TYR A 68 -12.46 -9.16 6.11
C TYR A 68 -12.79 -8.99 4.61
N GLN A 69 -13.53 -7.92 4.30
CA GLN A 69 -13.98 -7.62 2.94
C GLN A 69 -12.96 -6.82 2.12
N GLU A 70 -12.04 -6.13 2.78
CA GLU A 70 -10.96 -5.38 2.13
C GLU A 70 -9.65 -5.58 2.91
N VAL A 71 -8.54 -5.71 2.17
CA VAL A 71 -7.19 -5.72 2.73
C VAL A 71 -6.35 -4.68 1.99
N VAL A 72 -5.59 -3.88 2.75
CA VAL A 72 -4.63 -2.94 2.16
C VAL A 72 -3.25 -3.58 2.13
N PHE A 73 -2.75 -3.80 0.92
CA PHE A 73 -1.41 -4.29 0.64
C PHE A 73 -0.40 -3.15 0.71
N THR A 74 0.49 -3.18 1.70
CA THR A 74 1.29 -2.02 2.08
C THR A 74 2.71 -2.34 2.52
N GLY A 75 3.60 -1.35 2.48
CA GLY A 75 5.02 -1.48 2.78
C GLY A 75 5.74 -0.19 2.40
N THR A 76 7.02 -0.08 2.75
CA THR A 76 7.71 1.21 2.67
C THR A 76 7.86 1.76 1.24
N GLN A 77 7.91 0.90 0.21
CA GLN A 77 8.12 1.29 -1.21
C GLN A 77 7.78 0.11 -2.15
N LEU A 78 6.58 0.09 -2.74
CA LEU A 78 6.07 -1.13 -3.38
C LEU A 78 6.91 -1.67 -4.54
N GLY A 79 7.35 -0.81 -5.45
CA GLY A 79 7.98 -1.26 -6.68
C GLY A 79 9.40 -1.82 -6.57
N THR A 80 10.03 -1.80 -5.38
CA THR A 80 11.32 -2.49 -5.18
C THR A 80 11.18 -3.92 -4.66
N TYR A 81 9.94 -4.43 -4.54
CA TYR A 81 9.73 -5.84 -4.24
C TYR A 81 10.44 -6.73 -5.27
N GLY A 82 11.16 -7.73 -4.77
CA GLY A 82 12.02 -8.58 -5.60
C GLY A 82 13.49 -8.17 -5.63
N PHE A 83 13.87 -7.04 -5.02
CA PHE A 83 15.28 -6.63 -4.92
C PHE A 83 16.17 -7.70 -4.27
N ASP A 84 15.64 -8.39 -3.26
CA ASP A 84 16.28 -9.47 -2.51
C ASP A 84 15.73 -10.87 -2.87
N LEU A 85 14.80 -10.98 -3.82
CA LEU A 85 14.17 -12.22 -4.27
C LEU A 85 14.28 -12.34 -5.80
N PRO A 86 15.28 -13.07 -6.32
CA PRO A 86 15.50 -13.22 -7.76
C PRO A 86 14.25 -13.74 -8.49
N GLY A 87 14.03 -13.26 -9.72
CA GLY A 87 12.93 -13.72 -10.57
C GLY A 87 11.54 -13.24 -10.15
N THR A 88 11.43 -12.32 -9.18
CA THR A 88 10.14 -11.80 -8.73
C THR A 88 10.02 -10.29 -8.98
N SER A 89 8.82 -9.83 -9.31
CA SER A 89 8.48 -8.41 -9.48
C SER A 89 7.21 -8.08 -8.69
N LEU A 90 6.92 -6.79 -8.48
CA LEU A 90 5.66 -6.36 -7.85
C LEU A 90 4.44 -6.88 -8.62
N ALA A 91 4.44 -6.75 -9.96
CA ALA A 91 3.35 -7.23 -10.79
C ALA A 91 3.19 -8.76 -10.69
N GLY A 92 4.31 -9.50 -10.72
CA GLY A 92 4.30 -10.95 -10.52
C GLY A 92 3.76 -11.36 -9.15
N LEU A 93 4.15 -10.65 -8.09
CA LEU A 93 3.62 -10.87 -6.75
C LEU A 93 2.11 -10.64 -6.69
N ILE A 94 1.63 -9.49 -7.15
CA ILE A 94 0.20 -9.17 -7.07
C ILE A 94 -0.61 -10.19 -7.89
N ARG A 95 -0.16 -10.55 -9.09
CA ARG A 95 -0.79 -11.61 -9.90
C ARG A 95 -0.89 -12.92 -9.12
N ARG A 96 0.22 -13.37 -8.54
CA ARG A 96 0.26 -14.57 -7.71
C ARG A 96 -0.70 -14.50 -6.52
N LEU A 97 -0.78 -13.36 -5.84
CA LEU A 97 -1.69 -13.17 -4.71
C LEU A 97 -3.16 -13.16 -5.16
N LEU A 98 -3.48 -12.62 -6.32
CA LEU A 98 -4.81 -12.70 -6.91
C LEU A 98 -5.17 -14.15 -7.24
N ASP A 99 -4.25 -14.93 -7.79
CA ASP A 99 -4.48 -16.33 -8.15
C ASP A 99 -4.63 -17.25 -6.92
N GLU A 100 -3.84 -17.04 -5.87
CA GLU A 100 -3.75 -17.95 -4.71
C GLU A 100 -4.67 -17.56 -3.53
N THR A 101 -5.40 -16.45 -3.63
CA THR A 101 -6.21 -15.92 -2.53
C THR A 101 -7.57 -15.44 -3.01
N TYR A 102 -8.50 -15.26 -2.07
CA TYR A 102 -9.91 -14.96 -2.35
C TYR A 102 -10.42 -13.75 -1.53
N VAL A 103 -9.52 -12.83 -1.17
CA VAL A 103 -9.93 -11.57 -0.55
C VAL A 103 -10.85 -10.80 -1.53
N PRO A 104 -12.04 -10.31 -1.11
CA PRO A 104 -12.96 -9.66 -2.03
C PRO A 104 -12.40 -8.35 -2.62
N ARG A 105 -11.64 -7.59 -1.82
CA ARG A 105 -11.02 -6.34 -2.25
C ARG A 105 -9.58 -6.25 -1.77
N LEU A 106 -8.68 -5.98 -2.69
CA LEU A 106 -7.27 -5.75 -2.44
C LEU A 106 -6.92 -4.32 -2.86
N ARG A 107 -6.49 -3.49 -1.91
CA ARG A 107 -6.04 -2.12 -2.16
C ARG A 107 -4.52 -2.06 -2.09
N VAL A 108 -3.90 -1.67 -3.18
CA VAL A 108 -2.47 -1.35 -3.21
C VAL A 108 -2.29 0.03 -2.57
N SER A 109 -1.35 0.16 -1.61
CA SER A 109 -1.15 1.45 -0.92
C SER A 109 -0.47 2.49 -1.81
N SER A 110 0.85 2.64 -1.73
CA SER A 110 1.60 3.71 -2.40
C SER A 110 2.51 3.20 -3.51
N LEU A 111 2.37 3.76 -4.71
CA LEU A 111 3.26 3.51 -5.85
C LEU A 111 4.07 4.76 -6.17
N GLN A 112 5.32 4.60 -6.61
CA GLN A 112 6.10 5.71 -7.16
C GLN A 112 5.87 5.84 -8.68
N PRO A 113 6.05 7.05 -9.26
CA PRO A 113 5.84 7.26 -10.70
C PRO A 113 6.61 6.32 -11.63
N GLN A 114 7.81 5.88 -11.24
CA GLN A 114 8.62 4.94 -12.01
C GLN A 114 8.13 3.48 -11.93
N GLU A 115 7.25 3.17 -10.97
CA GLU A 115 6.72 1.83 -10.73
C GLU A 115 5.45 1.57 -11.56
N VAL A 116 4.86 2.63 -12.12
CA VAL A 116 3.71 2.56 -13.02
C VAL A 116 4.18 2.05 -14.39
N SER A 117 3.79 0.82 -14.71
CA SER A 117 4.02 0.16 -15.99
C SER A 117 2.72 -0.46 -16.51
N ASP A 118 2.65 -0.70 -17.81
CA ASP A 118 1.49 -1.36 -18.42
C ASP A 118 1.25 -2.75 -17.81
N ASP A 119 2.31 -3.54 -17.58
CA ASP A 119 2.22 -4.86 -16.94
C ASP A 119 1.62 -4.83 -15.55
N LEU A 120 1.91 -3.77 -14.78
CA LEU A 120 1.33 -3.58 -13.44
C LEU A 120 -0.13 -3.15 -13.54
N LEU A 121 -0.43 -2.20 -14.43
CA LEU A 121 -1.78 -1.64 -14.59
C LEU A 121 -2.76 -2.65 -15.20
N ALA A 122 -2.30 -3.57 -16.04
CA ALA A 122 -3.12 -4.66 -16.59
C ALA A 122 -3.75 -5.53 -15.49
N LEU A 123 -3.15 -5.59 -14.30
CA LEU A 123 -3.73 -6.35 -13.18
C LEU A 123 -5.07 -5.79 -12.72
N TRP A 124 -5.33 -4.49 -12.91
CA TRP A 124 -6.60 -3.85 -12.53
C TRP A 124 -7.79 -4.24 -13.43
N GLU A 125 -7.59 -5.13 -14.40
CA GLU A 125 -8.70 -5.87 -15.03
C GLU A 125 -9.40 -6.81 -14.03
N ASP A 126 -8.69 -7.28 -12.98
CA ASP A 126 -9.29 -8.02 -11.88
C ASP A 126 -10.12 -7.08 -10.98
N PRO A 127 -11.45 -7.30 -10.84
CA PRO A 127 -12.33 -6.40 -10.10
C PRO A 127 -12.05 -6.36 -8.59
N ARG A 128 -11.26 -7.29 -8.05
CA ARG A 128 -10.82 -7.27 -6.65
C ARG A 128 -9.80 -6.17 -6.40
N LEU A 129 -9.02 -5.75 -7.41
CA LEU A 129 -8.10 -4.63 -7.25
C LEU A 129 -8.86 -3.30 -7.23
N CYS A 130 -8.78 -2.61 -6.09
CA CYS A 130 -9.41 -1.31 -5.94
C CYS A 130 -8.75 -0.29 -6.89
N PRO A 131 -9.49 0.44 -7.74
CA PRO A 131 -8.95 1.45 -8.67
C PRO A 131 -8.55 2.74 -7.94
N HIS A 132 -7.68 2.61 -6.94
CA HIS A 132 -7.16 3.68 -6.11
C HIS A 132 -5.64 3.62 -6.09
N PHE A 133 -5.01 4.72 -6.49
CA PHE A 133 -3.57 4.87 -6.64
C PHE A 133 -3.11 6.03 -5.77
N HIS A 134 -2.47 5.72 -4.63
CA HIS A 134 -1.73 6.74 -3.90
C HIS A 134 -0.34 6.88 -4.53
N MET A 135 -0.07 8.02 -5.14
CA MET A 135 1.22 8.33 -5.77
C MET A 135 1.77 9.61 -5.14
N PRO A 136 2.74 9.53 -4.22
CA PRO A 136 3.24 10.70 -3.50
C PRO A 136 4.11 11.57 -4.41
N LEU A 137 3.69 12.81 -4.67
CA LEU A 137 4.43 13.77 -5.48
C LEU A 137 5.55 14.42 -4.66
N GLN A 138 5.26 14.77 -3.41
CA GLN A 138 6.12 15.51 -2.47
C GLN A 138 6.33 16.97 -2.85
N SER A 139 6.70 17.28 -4.10
CA SER A 139 6.82 18.66 -4.58
C SER A 139 6.59 18.76 -6.08
N GLY A 140 6.00 19.87 -6.53
CA GLY A 140 5.88 20.22 -7.95
C GLY A 140 7.16 20.81 -8.58
N SER A 141 8.17 21.14 -7.76
CA SER A 141 9.44 21.70 -8.25
C SER A 141 10.48 20.61 -8.48
N SER A 142 11.05 20.57 -9.69
CA SER A 142 12.15 19.67 -10.02
C SER A 142 13.38 19.89 -9.10
N ASP A 143 13.65 21.13 -8.72
CA ASP A 143 14.80 21.46 -7.87
C ASP A 143 14.59 21.00 -6.43
N VAL A 144 13.37 21.17 -5.90
CA VAL A 144 12.99 20.67 -4.58
C VAL A 144 13.04 19.14 -4.54
N LEU A 145 12.50 18.47 -5.56
CA LEU A 145 12.57 17.00 -5.65
C LEU A 145 14.01 16.48 -5.70
N ARG A 146 14.91 17.20 -6.40
CA ARG A 146 16.33 16.87 -6.43
C ARG A 146 16.97 17.06 -5.06
N ALA A 147 16.69 18.16 -4.37
CA ALA A 147 17.16 18.42 -3.01
C ALA A 147 16.65 17.36 -2.01
N MET A 148 15.39 16.92 -2.18
CA MET A 148 14.79 15.81 -1.44
C MET A 148 15.39 14.43 -1.76
N ARG A 149 16.22 14.34 -2.81
CA ARG A 149 16.80 13.11 -3.36
C ARG A 149 15.75 12.12 -3.92
N ARG A 150 14.68 12.65 -4.52
CA ARG A 150 13.69 11.83 -5.25
C ARG A 150 14.25 11.41 -6.61
N ARG A 151 13.83 10.24 -7.09
CA ARG A 151 14.31 9.61 -8.33
C ARG A 151 13.34 9.79 -9.51
N TYR A 152 12.47 10.78 -9.44
CA TYR A 152 11.54 11.15 -10.51
C TYR A 152 11.43 12.68 -10.60
N SER A 153 10.84 13.15 -11.70
CA SER A 153 10.51 14.55 -11.94
C SER A 153 8.99 14.78 -11.90
N PRO A 154 8.53 16.04 -11.78
CA PRO A 154 7.11 16.36 -11.88
C PRO A 154 6.52 15.92 -13.23
N ARG A 155 7.32 16.05 -14.31
CA ARG A 155 6.94 15.53 -15.64
C ARG A 155 6.69 14.02 -15.63
N ARG A 156 7.57 13.23 -14.98
CA ARG A 156 7.39 11.78 -14.87
C ARG A 156 6.15 11.42 -14.03
N TYR A 157 5.85 12.22 -13.01
CA TYR A 157 4.63 12.07 -12.22
C TYR A 157 3.37 12.24 -13.08
N VAL A 158 3.29 13.33 -13.85
CA VAL A 158 2.15 13.62 -14.73
C VAL A 158 1.97 12.49 -15.75
N GLN A 159 3.05 12.06 -16.40
CA GLN A 159 3.02 10.93 -17.34
C GLN A 159 2.44 9.66 -16.69
N ALA A 160 2.91 9.29 -15.50
CA ALA A 160 2.40 8.13 -14.78
C ALA A 160 0.91 8.26 -14.44
N ALA A 161 0.46 9.45 -14.04
CA ALA A 161 -0.95 9.71 -13.74
C ALA A 161 -1.83 9.62 -14.98
N GLU A 162 -1.37 10.13 -16.12
CA GLU A 162 -2.06 10.00 -17.41
C GLU A 162 -2.17 8.54 -17.84
N THR A 163 -1.08 7.77 -17.75
CA THR A 163 -1.10 6.33 -18.05
C THR A 163 -2.11 5.57 -17.18
N ILE A 164 -2.15 5.86 -15.87
CA ILE A 164 -3.14 5.26 -14.96
C ILE A 164 -4.58 5.58 -15.43
N ARG A 165 -4.88 6.85 -15.72
CA ARG A 165 -6.22 7.27 -16.14
C ARG A 165 -6.66 6.65 -17.46
N GLN A 166 -5.72 6.43 -18.39
CA GLN A 166 -5.99 5.80 -19.68
C GLN A 166 -6.25 4.29 -19.54
N ARG A 167 -5.52 3.61 -18.66
CA ARG A 167 -5.56 2.15 -18.51
C ARG A 167 -6.62 1.66 -17.53
N VAL A 168 -6.91 2.42 -16.48
CA VAL A 168 -7.77 1.98 -15.38
C VAL A 168 -8.98 2.90 -15.26
N ALA A 169 -10.14 2.37 -15.64
CA ALA A 169 -11.40 3.10 -15.57
C ALA A 169 -11.70 3.53 -14.12
N ARG A 170 -12.17 4.77 -13.96
CA ARG A 170 -12.54 5.36 -12.66
C ARG A 170 -11.39 5.40 -11.63
N ALA A 171 -10.14 5.40 -12.09
CA ALA A 171 -8.98 5.51 -11.22
C ALA A 171 -9.02 6.78 -10.35
N ALA A 172 -9.00 6.59 -9.03
CA ALA A 172 -8.78 7.66 -8.06
C ALA A 172 -7.28 7.79 -7.81
N ILE A 173 -6.70 8.96 -8.06
CA ILE A 173 -5.29 9.25 -7.81
C ILE A 173 -5.19 10.21 -6.64
N THR A 174 -4.48 9.82 -5.59
CA THR A 174 -4.23 10.61 -4.38
C THR A 174 -2.74 10.88 -4.24
N THR A 175 -2.37 11.97 -3.56
CA THR A 175 -0.97 12.38 -3.44
C THR A 175 -0.72 13.16 -2.16
N ASP A 176 0.51 13.04 -1.67
CA ASP A 176 1.06 13.86 -0.59
C ASP A 176 1.94 14.98 -1.18
N ILE A 177 1.88 16.15 -0.54
CA ILE A 177 2.74 17.30 -0.83
C ILE A 177 3.42 17.74 0.47
N ASP A 178 4.75 17.79 0.43
CA ASP A 178 5.58 18.31 1.50
C ASP A 178 5.79 19.81 1.24
N GLY A 179 4.93 20.63 1.83
CA GLY A 179 5.08 22.09 1.82
C GLY A 179 6.05 22.54 2.91
N SER A 180 7.01 23.39 2.56
CA SER A 180 7.64 24.28 3.53
C SER A 180 6.70 25.44 3.80
N LEU A 181 6.31 25.65 5.07
CA LEU A 181 5.80 26.95 5.53
C LEU A 181 6.89 28.01 5.41
#